data_AF-A0A497DK21-F1
#
_entry.id   AF-A0A497DK21-F1
#
_cell.length_a   1.000
_cell.length_b   1.000
_cell.length_c   1.000
_cell.angle_alpha   90.00
_cell.angle_beta   90.00
_cell.angle_gamma   90.00
#
_symmetry.space_group_name_H-M   'P 1'
#
loop_
_entity.id
_entity.type
_entity.pdbx_description
1 polymer ?
#
loop_
_entity_poly.entity_id
_entity_poly.type
_entity_poly.pdbx_seq_one_letter_code
_entity_poly.pdbx_strand_id
1 'polypeptide(L)'
;KNGISYGVTLPAHAHVFVENREEKPSAFPALKSVDLNDDTLIIVLSKKAAFVRFIHQGGRVVKTVAATDSSFYVIHPNDQYIRTEVGFIDGTVYYLNPVTRYSGDNPDLKLVAKVNVSATGWLRLLYFAAVALMFWYFTRKLPGKNEKKK
;
A
#
# COMPACT_ATOMS: atom_id res chain seq x y z
N LYS A 1 9.92 -16.30 0.87
CA LYS A 1 9.78 -15.21 -0.13
C LYS A 1 10.01 -13.90 0.60
N ASN A 2 11.15 -13.25 0.38
CA ASN A 2 11.44 -11.97 1.02
C ASN A 2 10.70 -10.88 0.24
N GLY A 3 9.80 -10.15 0.91
CA GLY A 3 9.08 -9.04 0.30
C GLY A 3 10.00 -7.84 0.13
N ILE A 4 10.55 -7.66 -1.06
CA ILE A 4 11.40 -6.52 -1.45
C ILE A 4 10.59 -5.44 -2.16
N SER A 5 9.55 -4.94 -1.49
CA SER A 5 8.74 -3.83 -1.99
C SER A 5 9.03 -2.55 -1.21
N TYR A 6 9.01 -1.41 -1.90
CA TYR A 6 9.02 -0.08 -1.30
C TYR A 6 8.29 0.88 -2.23
N GLY A 7 7.74 1.95 -1.67
CA GLY A 7 7.15 3.04 -2.46
C GLY A 7 8.22 4.03 -2.90
N VAL A 8 8.05 4.65 -4.06
CA VAL A 8 8.90 5.76 -4.53
C VAL A 8 8.02 6.86 -5.11
N THR A 9 8.24 8.09 -4.66
CA THR A 9 7.81 9.29 -5.36
C THR A 9 8.99 9.81 -6.15
N LEU A 10 8.79 9.95 -7.46
CA LEU A 10 9.78 10.51 -8.38
C LEU A 10 9.41 11.97 -8.69
N PRO A 11 10.40 12.84 -8.95
CA PRO A 11 10.13 14.18 -9.43
C PRO A 11 9.60 14.16 -10.88
N ALA A 12 8.92 15.25 -11.29
CA ALA A 12 8.25 15.36 -12.60
C ALA A 12 9.13 14.96 -13.79
N HIS A 13 10.39 15.40 -13.80
CA HIS A 13 11.35 15.11 -14.85
C HIS A 13 11.77 13.64 -14.90
N ALA A 14 11.71 12.92 -13.78
CA ALA A 14 12.07 11.50 -13.70
C ALA A 14 10.98 10.57 -14.25
N HIS A 15 9.71 11.01 -14.30
CA HIS A 15 8.61 10.19 -14.84
C HIS A 15 8.79 9.85 -16.32
N VAL A 16 9.31 10.81 -17.11
CA VAL A 16 9.52 10.64 -18.55
C VAL A 16 10.49 9.49 -18.85
N PHE A 17 11.52 9.31 -18.01
CA PHE A 17 12.50 8.25 -18.18
C PHE A 17 11.99 6.87 -17.78
N VAL A 18 11.13 6.80 -16.75
CA VAL A 18 10.53 5.55 -16.30
C VAL A 18 9.48 5.04 -17.29
N GLU A 19 8.64 5.93 -17.83
CA GLU A 19 7.63 5.57 -18.84
C GLU A 19 8.27 5.02 -20.12
N ASN A 20 9.35 5.64 -20.57
CA ASN A 20 10.08 5.22 -21.76
C ASN A 20 11.01 4.02 -21.52
N ARG A 21 11.18 3.56 -20.28
CA ARG A 21 12.14 2.50 -19.87
C ARG A 21 13.58 2.75 -20.34
N GLU A 22 13.95 4.00 -20.57
CA GLU A 22 15.18 4.35 -21.29
C GLU A 22 16.39 4.66 -20.40
N GLU A 23 16.28 4.61 -19.07
CA GLU A 23 17.42 4.91 -18.19
C GLU A 23 18.01 3.72 -17.43
N LYS A 24 19.36 3.72 -17.41
CA LYS A 24 20.19 2.86 -16.57
C LYS A 24 19.86 3.14 -15.09
N PRO A 25 19.51 2.12 -14.29
CA PRO A 25 19.20 2.25 -12.86
C PRO A 25 20.27 2.94 -12.00
N SER A 26 21.50 3.11 -12.51
CA SER A 26 22.63 3.69 -11.79
C SER A 26 22.58 5.21 -11.61
N ALA A 27 21.75 5.94 -12.36
CA ALA A 27 21.66 7.40 -12.25
C ALA A 27 20.87 7.84 -11.00
N PHE A 28 19.87 7.06 -10.58
CA PHE A 28 19.02 7.40 -9.45
C PHE A 28 19.67 7.06 -8.10
N PRO A 29 19.42 7.87 -7.05
CA PRO A 29 19.74 7.47 -5.69
C PRO A 29 18.98 6.18 -5.37
N ALA A 30 19.65 5.17 -4.83
CA ALA A 30 19.06 3.85 -4.63
C ALA A 30 19.23 3.42 -3.17
N LEU A 31 18.25 2.67 -2.68
CA LEU A 31 18.33 1.95 -1.43
C LEU A 31 19.23 0.72 -1.64
N LYS A 32 20.34 0.63 -0.91
CA LYS A 32 21.27 -0.51 -1.00
C LYS A 32 20.85 -1.66 -0.09
N SER A 33 20.56 -1.36 1.17
CA SER A 33 20.05 -2.35 2.11
C SER A 33 19.16 -1.71 3.17
N VAL A 34 18.27 -2.55 3.70
CA VAL A 34 17.46 -2.29 4.88
C VAL A 34 17.52 -3.55 5.70
N ASP A 35 18.23 -3.48 6.81
CA ASP A 35 18.53 -4.63 7.64
C ASP A 35 17.95 -4.38 9.04
N LEU A 36 17.33 -5.40 9.61
CA LEU A 36 16.87 -5.37 10.99
C LEU A 36 17.72 -6.35 11.78
N ASN A 37 18.64 -5.81 12.57
CA ASN A 37 19.52 -6.58 13.44
C ASN A 37 19.04 -6.41 14.88
N ASP A 38 18.47 -7.46 15.45
CA ASP A 38 17.84 -7.45 16.76
C ASP A 38 16.74 -6.37 16.88
N ASP A 39 17.02 -5.29 17.58
CA ASP A 39 16.13 -4.14 17.77
C ASP A 39 16.50 -2.95 16.87
N THR A 40 17.55 -3.06 16.07
CA THR A 40 18.11 -1.93 15.34
C THR A 40 17.83 -2.05 13.85
N LEU A 41 17.02 -1.12 13.34
CA LEU A 41 16.77 -0.94 11.92
C LEU A 41 17.91 -0.11 11.31
N ILE A 42 18.58 -0.67 10.31
CA ILE A 42 19.74 -0.09 9.63
C ILE A 42 19.38 0.14 8.16
N ILE A 43 19.75 1.31 7.64
CA ILE A 43 19.46 1.73 6.27
C ILE A 43 20.76 2.20 5.62
N VAL A 44 21.04 1.66 4.44
CA VAL A 44 22.21 2.02 3.63
C VAL A 44 21.76 2.46 2.24
N LEU A 45 22.32 3.57 1.76
CA LEU A 45 21.93 4.23 0.53
C LEU A 45 23.12 4.28 -0.45
N SER A 46 22.83 4.39 -1.74
CA SER A 46 23.86 4.54 -2.77
C SER A 46 24.43 5.96 -2.86
N LYS A 47 23.66 6.95 -2.42
CA LYS A 47 24.00 8.37 -2.40
C LYS A 47 23.55 8.99 -1.09
N LYS A 48 24.11 10.17 -0.79
CA LYS A 48 23.73 10.98 0.37
C LYS A 48 22.27 11.45 0.22
N ALA A 49 21.41 11.03 1.13
CA ALA A 49 20.06 11.54 1.26
C ALA A 49 20.07 12.95 1.87
N ALA A 50 19.11 13.77 1.44
CA ALA A 50 18.81 15.03 2.10
C ALA A 50 18.30 14.78 3.53
N PHE A 51 17.44 13.76 3.70
CA PHE A 51 17.00 13.30 5.02
C PHE A 51 16.67 11.81 5.04
N VAL A 52 16.80 11.22 6.23
CA VAL A 52 16.20 9.94 6.63
C VAL A 52 15.33 10.21 7.85
N ARG A 53 14.04 9.92 7.77
CA ARG A 53 13.05 10.13 8.84
C ARG A 53 12.50 8.80 9.32
N PHE A 54 12.60 8.56 10.63
CA PHE A 54 11.91 7.47 11.31
C PHE A 54 10.64 8.02 11.96
N ILE A 55 9.52 7.39 11.64
CA ILE A 55 8.18 7.89 11.96
C ILE A 55 7.44 6.80 12.72
N HIS A 56 6.99 7.15 13.92
CA HIS A 56 6.26 6.27 14.81
C HIS A 56 4.76 6.26 14.50
N GLN A 57 4.01 5.44 15.24
CA GLN A 57 2.55 5.41 15.19
C GLN A 57 1.96 6.82 15.40
N GLY A 58 0.88 7.11 14.65
CA GLY A 58 0.25 8.43 14.65
C GLY A 58 0.98 9.48 13.80
N GLY A 59 2.03 9.09 13.06
CA GLY A 59 2.75 9.99 12.15
C GLY A 59 3.79 10.88 12.84
N ARG A 60 4.09 10.62 14.13
CA ARG A 60 5.09 11.38 14.88
C ARG A 60 6.50 11.03 14.41
N VAL A 61 7.25 12.02 13.94
CA VAL A 61 8.68 11.85 13.64
C VAL A 61 9.45 11.67 14.95
N VAL A 62 10.17 10.56 15.10
CA VAL A 62 10.97 10.24 16.29
C VAL A 62 12.46 10.48 16.09
N LYS A 63 12.93 10.40 14.85
CA LYS A 63 14.32 10.72 14.48
C LYS A 63 14.38 11.22 13.05
N THR A 64 15.16 12.29 12.84
CA THR A 64 15.53 12.79 11.51
C THR A 64 17.04 12.88 11.44
N VAL A 65 17.63 12.29 10.41
CA VAL A 65 19.06 12.43 10.11
C VAL A 65 19.17 13.10 8.75
N ALA A 66 19.82 14.26 8.69
CA ALA A 66 20.01 14.99 7.45
C ALA A 66 21.37 14.65 6.83
N ALA A 67 21.48 14.84 5.51
CA ALA A 67 22.74 14.78 4.79
C ALA A 67 23.56 13.52 5.13
N THR A 68 22.99 12.33 4.92
CA THR A 68 23.64 11.05 5.23
C THR A 68 23.36 10.01 4.16
N ASP A 69 24.30 9.09 3.94
CA ASP A 69 24.12 7.89 3.10
C ASP A 69 23.76 6.64 3.92
N SER A 70 23.78 6.74 5.24
CA SER A 70 23.47 5.66 6.16
C SER A 70 22.79 6.18 7.42
N SER A 71 21.88 5.40 7.97
CA SER A 71 21.18 5.76 9.19
C SER A 71 20.65 4.53 9.91
N PHE A 72 20.44 4.65 11.21
CA PHE A 72 19.88 3.57 12.01
C PHE A 72 18.89 4.12 13.04
N TYR A 73 18.01 3.25 13.52
CA TYR A 73 17.09 3.52 14.62
C TYR A 73 16.95 2.29 15.51
N VAL A 74 17.12 2.48 16.81
CA VAL A 74 16.91 1.45 17.82
C VAL A 74 15.43 1.47 18.20
N ILE A 75 14.72 0.38 17.95
CA ILE A 75 13.29 0.23 18.17
C ILE A 75 13.06 -0.07 19.65
N HIS A 76 12.63 0.92 20.41
CA HIS A 76 12.38 0.78 21.85
C HIS A 76 11.19 -0.15 22.12
N PRO A 77 11.12 -0.85 23.27
CA PRO A 77 10.03 -1.80 23.57
C PRO A 77 8.61 -1.26 23.39
N ASN A 78 8.41 0.05 23.58
CA ASN A 78 7.12 0.72 23.41
C ASN A 78 6.81 1.11 21.96
N ASP A 79 7.77 0.99 21.06
CA ASP A 79 7.59 1.26 19.64
C ASP A 79 6.90 0.08 18.97
N GLN A 80 5.60 0.23 18.67
CA GLN A 80 4.82 -0.81 18.01
C GLN A 80 4.99 -0.78 16.48
N TYR A 81 5.31 0.39 15.96
CA TYR A 81 5.33 0.67 14.53
C TYR A 81 6.37 1.74 14.24
N ILE A 82 7.31 1.45 13.34
CA ILE A 82 8.24 2.42 12.77
C ILE A 82 8.20 2.29 11.26
N ARG A 83 7.96 3.40 10.56
CA ARG A 83 8.18 3.51 9.12
C ARG A 83 9.32 4.47 8.83
N THR A 84 9.96 4.28 7.70
CA THR A 84 11.08 5.14 7.29
C THR A 84 10.83 5.79 5.95
N GLU A 85 11.10 7.09 5.89
CA GLU A 85 11.11 7.89 4.68
C GLU A 85 12.54 8.37 4.39
N VAL A 86 12.98 8.24 3.15
CA VAL A 86 14.29 8.72 2.69
C VAL A 86 14.08 9.70 1.55
N GLY A 87 14.47 10.95 1.75
CA GLY A 87 14.36 11.99 0.72
C GLY A 87 15.72 12.38 0.16
N PHE A 88 15.79 12.59 -1.14
CA PHE A 88 16.97 13.04 -1.87
C PHE A 88 16.81 14.47 -2.37
N ILE A 89 17.93 15.09 -2.72
CA ILE A 89 17.99 16.51 -3.14
C ILE A 89 17.24 16.72 -4.47
N ASP A 90 17.18 15.71 -5.32
CA ASP A 90 16.48 15.73 -6.60
C ASP A 90 14.95 15.68 -6.46
N GLY A 91 14.42 15.58 -5.23
CA GLY A 91 13.00 15.46 -4.94
C GLY A 91 12.49 14.01 -4.90
N THR A 92 13.36 13.03 -5.11
CA THR A 92 13.01 11.61 -4.97
C THR A 92 12.76 11.27 -3.50
N VAL A 93 11.66 10.56 -3.20
CA VAL A 93 11.34 10.10 -1.85
C VAL A 93 11.03 8.61 -1.85
N TYR A 94 11.77 7.84 -1.06
CA TYR A 94 11.53 6.42 -0.82
C TYR A 94 10.73 6.22 0.46
N TYR A 95 9.72 5.35 0.39
CA TYR A 95 8.88 4.93 1.50
C TYR A 95 9.13 3.45 1.77
N LEU A 96 9.82 3.16 2.86
CA LEU A 96 10.18 1.80 3.23
C LEU A 96 8.99 1.11 3.90
N ASN A 97 8.94 -0.22 3.76
CA ASN A 97 7.98 -1.02 4.50
C ASN A 97 8.13 -0.78 6.01
N PRO A 98 7.02 -0.63 6.75
CA PRO A 98 7.10 -0.45 8.18
C PRO A 98 7.60 -1.72 8.86
N VAL A 99 8.34 -1.53 9.96
CA VAL A 99 8.67 -2.58 10.91
C VAL A 99 7.66 -2.50 12.04
N THR A 100 6.98 -3.60 12.30
CA THR A 100 6.00 -3.71 13.38
C THR A 100 6.47 -4.70 14.44
N ARG A 101 6.36 -4.29 15.71
CA ARG A 101 6.54 -5.20 16.83
C ARG A 101 5.18 -5.75 17.25
N TYR A 102 5.12 -7.06 17.45
CA TYR A 102 3.95 -7.76 17.95
C TYR A 102 4.37 -8.71 19.08
N SER A 103 3.41 -9.07 19.93
CA SER A 103 3.60 -10.10 20.96
C SER A 103 3.15 -11.46 20.44
N GLY A 104 3.83 -12.53 20.90
CA GLY A 104 3.56 -13.91 20.50
C GLY A 104 4.37 -14.37 19.28
N ASP A 105 4.12 -15.60 18.83
CA ASP A 105 4.92 -16.24 17.76
C ASP A 105 4.61 -15.72 16.36
N ASN A 106 3.45 -15.09 16.17
CA ASN A 106 2.99 -14.60 14.87
C ASN A 106 2.29 -13.24 15.01
N PRO A 107 2.39 -12.35 14.00
CA PRO A 107 1.64 -11.12 14.00
C PRO A 107 0.16 -11.45 13.97
N ASP A 108 -0.61 -10.85 14.88
CA ASP A 108 -2.04 -11.05 14.99
C ASP A 108 -2.72 -10.41 13.75
N LEU A 109 -2.86 -11.20 12.69
CA LEU A 109 -3.49 -10.82 11.43
C LEU A 109 -5.00 -10.69 11.64
N LYS A 110 -5.44 -9.67 12.39
CA LYS A 110 -6.86 -9.34 12.60
C LYS A 110 -7.47 -8.67 11.38
N LEU A 111 -7.37 -9.29 10.21
CA LEU A 111 -8.18 -8.96 9.05
C LEU A 111 -9.27 -10.03 8.88
N VAL A 112 -10.00 -10.31 9.97
CA VAL A 112 -11.24 -11.07 9.86
C VAL A 112 -12.33 -10.08 9.51
N ALA A 113 -12.64 -9.98 8.22
CA ALA A 113 -13.80 -9.22 7.77
C ALA A 113 -15.04 -9.74 8.51
N LYS A 114 -15.60 -8.94 9.42
CA LYS A 114 -16.85 -9.27 10.10
C LYS A 114 -17.99 -9.04 9.13
N VAL A 115 -18.45 -10.10 8.47
CA VAL A 115 -19.61 -10.05 7.59
C VAL A 115 -20.85 -9.77 8.45
N ASN A 116 -21.54 -8.66 8.17
CA ASN A 116 -22.85 -8.41 8.75
C ASN A 116 -23.89 -9.30 8.02
N VAL A 117 -24.20 -10.45 8.62
CA VAL A 117 -25.09 -11.45 8.04
C VAL A 117 -26.50 -10.89 7.81
N SER A 118 -26.99 -10.03 8.71
CA SER A 118 -28.32 -9.43 8.60
C SER A 118 -28.42 -8.44 7.43
N ALA A 119 -27.48 -7.49 7.36
CA ALA A 119 -27.43 -6.54 6.25
C ALA A 119 -27.23 -7.24 4.90
N THR A 120 -26.37 -8.26 4.87
CA THR A 120 -26.14 -9.08 3.68
C THR A 120 -27.40 -9.84 3.26
N GLY A 121 -28.17 -10.36 4.22
CA GLY A 121 -29.45 -11.04 3.96
C GLY A 121 -30.49 -10.10 3.34
N TRP A 122 -30.69 -8.91 3.92
CA TRP A 122 -31.62 -7.91 3.38
C TRP A 122 -31.25 -7.44 1.98
N LEU A 123 -29.97 -7.19 1.74
CA LEU A 123 -29.49 -6.79 0.40
C LEU A 123 -29.74 -7.88 -0.64
N ARG A 124 -29.56 -9.16 -0.29
CA ARG A 124 -29.88 -10.29 -1.18
C ARG A 124 -31.37 -10.38 -1.47
N LEU A 125 -32.23 -10.22 -0.47
CA LEU A 125 -33.68 -10.22 -0.65
C LEU A 125 -34.14 -9.08 -1.57
N LEU A 126 -33.64 -7.86 -1.34
CA LEU A 126 -33.93 -6.71 -2.19
C LEU A 126 -33.46 -6.92 -3.62
N TYR A 127 -32.27 -7.50 -3.81
CA TYR A 127 -31.75 -7.85 -5.13
C TYR A 127 -32.66 -8.82 -5.87
N PHE A 128 -33.06 -9.93 -5.24
CA PHE A 128 -33.97 -10.90 -5.86
C PHE A 128 -35.34 -10.29 -6.18
N ALA A 129 -35.88 -9.45 -5.29
CA ALA A 129 -37.13 -8.74 -5.53
C ALA A 129 -37.03 -7.79 -6.73
N ALA A 130 -35.93 -7.05 -6.87
CA ALA A 130 -35.69 -6.16 -8.01
C ALA A 130 -35.57 -6.94 -9.33
N VAL A 131 -34.86 -8.06 -9.35
CA VAL A 131 -34.75 -8.94 -10.53
C VAL A 131 -36.11 -9.54 -10.90
N ALA A 132 -36.89 -10.00 -9.91
CA ALA A 132 -38.23 -10.55 -10.15
C ALA A 132 -39.18 -9.49 -10.72
N LEU A 133 -39.16 -8.26 -10.20
CA LEU A 133 -39.93 -7.13 -10.71
C LEU A 133 -39.53 -6.78 -12.14
N MET A 134 -38.22 -6.76 -12.44
CA MET A 134 -37.71 -6.52 -13.78
C MET A 134 -38.20 -7.59 -14.76
N PHE A 135 -38.09 -8.88 -14.40
CA PHE A 135 -38.57 -9.99 -15.21
C PHE A 135 -40.09 -9.95 -15.43
N TRP A 136 -40.85 -9.66 -14.39
CA TRP A 136 -42.31 -9.46 -14.47
C TRP A 136 -42.68 -8.29 -15.38
N TYR A 137 -41.95 -7.18 -15.31
CA TYR A 137 -42.15 -6.04 -16.19
C TYR A 137 -41.90 -6.41 -17.65
N PHE A 138 -40.80 -7.11 -17.96
CA PHE A 138 -40.47 -7.51 -19.33
C PHE A 138 -41.44 -8.55 -19.91
N THR A 139 -41.90 -9.51 -19.11
CA THR A 139 -42.89 -10.52 -19.56
C THR A 139 -44.27 -9.91 -19.83
N ARG A 140 -44.65 -8.83 -19.12
CA ARG A 140 -45.88 -8.08 -19.41
C ARG A 140 -45.77 -7.14 -20.61
N LYS A 141 -44.57 -6.69 -20.96
CA LYS A 141 -44.32 -5.72 -22.03
C LYS A 141 -43.98 -6.34 -23.39
N LEU A 142 -43.89 -7.66 -23.49
CA LEU A 142 -43.77 -8.39 -24.74
C LEU A 142 -45.18 -8.80 -25.24
N PRO A 143 -45.85 -8.01 -26.09
CA PRO A 143 -47.06 -8.46 -26.77
C PRO A 143 -46.70 -9.66 -27.66
N GLY A 144 -47.49 -10.72 -27.57
CA GLY A 144 -47.30 -11.94 -28.35
C GLY A 144 -47.22 -11.64 -29.84
N LYS A 145 -46.05 -11.87 -30.45
CA LYS A 145 -45.86 -11.84 -31.90
C LYS A 145 -46.47 -13.11 -32.50
N ASN A 146 -47.80 -13.18 -32.51
CA ASN A 146 -48.58 -14.20 -33.23
C ASN A 146 -49.50 -13.51 -34.25
N GLU A 147 -48.92 -13.03 -35.35
CA GLU A 147 -49.69 -12.71 -36.56
C GLU A 147 -49.27 -13.64 -37.70
N LYS A 148 -50.12 -14.68 -37.87
CA LYS A 148 -50.65 -15.26 -39.11
C LYS A 148 -49.68 -15.49 -40.29
N LYS A 149 -49.34 -16.76 -40.53
CA LYS A 149 -49.14 -17.30 -41.89
C LYS A 149 -50.15 -18.41 -42.14
N LYS A 150 -51.18 -18.10 -42.94
CA LYS A 150 -51.92 -19.01 -43.81
C LYS A 150 -52.40 -18.20 -45.00
#